data_AF-A0A7R9ZRM0-F1
#
_entry.id   AF-A0A7R9ZRM0-F1
#
_cell.length_a   1.000
_cell.length_b   1.000
_cell.length_c   1.000
_cell.angle_alpha   90.00
_cell.angle_beta   90.00
_cell.angle_gamma   90.00
#
_symmetry.space_group_name_H-M   'P 1'
#
loop_
_entity.id
_entity.type
_entity.pdbx_description
1 polymer ?
#
loop_
_entity_poly.entity_id
_entity_poly.type
_entity_poly.pdbx_seq_one_letter_code
_entity_poly.pdbx_strand_id
1 'polypeptide(L)'
;GTSQSEGPCITPQRTQYSAIESPDEHVRRGVPNFLDPYRFQTLRFRHPEKNILVGKAIADVSKLNFVGEPMAIHRLSQRQCRQAWGQQEDIFRINHYIGSLEAFLRPSDRRTELGDRGEKWKSISGKAAYSRGPPMGDEARSWIQGFVDHFGEQSSKVLLEGAGSPFNPDTALQRLELACGDNCVEPLSRDISLLYKIDQSLQETQ
;
A
#
# COMPACT_ATOMS: atom_id res chain seq x y z
N GLY A 1 2.28 -5.60 -40.38
CA GLY A 1 3.01 -4.89 -39.32
C GLY A 1 4.12 -5.80 -38.84
N THR A 2 5.36 -5.34 -38.84
CA THR A 2 6.48 -6.07 -38.23
C THR A 2 6.26 -6.08 -36.72
N SER A 3 5.98 -7.26 -36.17
CA SER A 3 6.02 -7.48 -34.72
C SER A 3 7.42 -7.11 -34.26
N GLN A 4 7.56 -5.96 -33.58
CA GLN A 4 8.76 -5.71 -32.79
C GLN A 4 8.78 -6.84 -31.77
N SER A 5 9.79 -7.71 -31.82
CA SER A 5 9.91 -8.78 -30.84
C SER A 5 10.04 -8.12 -29.49
N GLU A 6 9.04 -8.28 -28.63
CA GLU A 6 9.10 -7.82 -27.25
C GLU A 6 10.38 -8.38 -26.63
N GLY A 7 11.22 -7.45 -26.14
CA GLY A 7 12.47 -7.81 -25.48
C GLY A 7 12.23 -8.74 -24.29
N PRO A 8 13.29 -9.35 -23.74
CA PRO A 8 13.15 -10.34 -22.66
C PRO A 8 12.62 -9.73 -21.35
N CYS A 9 12.45 -8.41 -21.26
CA CYS A 9 12.10 -7.72 -20.02
C CYS A 9 11.13 -6.56 -20.29
N ILE A 10 10.12 -6.43 -19.43
CA ILE A 10 9.17 -5.32 -19.37
C ILE A 10 9.35 -4.64 -18.02
N THR A 11 9.53 -3.32 -18.02
CA THR A 11 9.74 -2.55 -16.78
C THR A 11 8.58 -1.60 -16.57
N PRO A 12 7.52 -1.97 -15.83
CA PRO A 12 6.45 -1.04 -15.49
C PRO A 12 6.94 0.16 -14.66
N GLN A 13 6.25 1.29 -14.83
CA GLN A 13 6.47 2.48 -14.01
C GLN A 13 6.13 2.17 -12.54
N ARG A 14 6.91 2.73 -11.62
CA ARG A 14 6.66 2.60 -10.18
C ARG A 14 6.23 3.93 -9.58
N THR A 15 5.06 3.95 -8.96
CA THR A 15 4.52 5.11 -8.24
C THR A 15 4.68 4.87 -6.75
N GLN A 16 5.46 5.73 -6.08
CA GLN A 16 5.52 5.69 -4.62
C GLN A 16 4.28 6.35 -4.03
N TYR A 17 3.68 5.72 -3.02
CA TYR A 17 2.65 6.30 -2.18
C TYR A 17 3.24 6.67 -0.83
N SER A 18 2.86 7.86 -0.35
CA SER A 18 3.29 8.36 0.95
C SER A 18 2.78 7.47 2.08
N ALA A 19 3.36 7.63 3.26
CA ALA A 19 2.84 7.02 4.48
C ALA A 19 1.79 7.90 5.18
N ILE A 20 1.29 8.94 4.51
CA ILE A 20 0.21 9.80 5.02
C ILE A 20 -1.10 9.06 4.81
N GLU A 21 -1.78 8.80 5.90
CA GLU A 21 -3.08 8.12 5.90
C GLU A 21 -4.17 9.05 5.37
N SER A 22 -5.07 8.50 4.56
CA SER A 22 -6.25 9.20 4.07
C SER A 22 -7.26 9.39 5.22
N PRO A 23 -8.09 10.45 5.16
CA PRO A 23 -9.20 10.64 6.08
C PRO A 23 -10.12 9.41 6.18
N ASP A 24 -10.70 9.15 7.37
CA ASP A 24 -11.54 7.97 7.64
C ASP A 24 -12.68 7.82 6.62
N GLU A 25 -13.33 8.92 6.25
CA GLU A 25 -14.37 8.96 5.22
C GLU A 25 -13.89 8.37 3.88
N HIS A 26 -12.64 8.60 3.50
CA HIS A 26 -12.05 8.12 2.26
C HIS A 26 -11.60 6.66 2.36
N VAL A 27 -11.16 6.23 3.53
CA VAL A 27 -10.74 4.85 3.82
C VAL A 27 -11.94 3.91 3.80
N ARG A 28 -13.07 4.31 4.40
CA ARG A 28 -14.28 3.49 4.53
C ARG A 28 -15.21 3.51 3.32
N ARG A 29 -15.22 4.60 2.54
CA ARG A 29 -16.20 4.77 1.46
C ARG A 29 -16.12 3.65 0.43
N GLY A 30 -17.22 2.92 0.25
CA GLY A 30 -17.35 1.85 -0.75
C GLY A 30 -16.71 0.52 -0.35
N VAL A 31 -16.41 0.34 0.94
CA VAL A 31 -15.89 -0.92 1.48
C VAL A 31 -17.06 -1.66 2.15
N PRO A 32 -17.29 -2.94 1.81
CA PRO A 32 -18.32 -3.75 2.46
C PRO A 32 -18.12 -3.84 3.98
N ASN A 33 -19.21 -3.77 4.74
CA ASN A 33 -19.19 -3.71 6.21
C ASN A 33 -18.49 -4.91 6.88
N PHE A 34 -18.39 -6.05 6.21
CA PHE A 34 -17.71 -7.23 6.76
C PHE A 34 -16.18 -7.15 6.66
N LEU A 35 -15.63 -6.18 5.92
CA LEU A 35 -14.20 -5.95 5.80
C LEU A 35 -13.81 -4.74 6.64
N ASP A 36 -12.72 -4.89 7.39
CA ASP A 36 -12.06 -3.74 7.99
C ASP A 36 -11.14 -3.07 6.94
N PRO A 37 -11.45 -1.84 6.51
CA PRO A 37 -10.68 -1.16 5.48
C PRO A 37 -9.25 -0.83 5.92
N TYR A 38 -8.99 -0.76 7.24
CA TYR A 38 -7.66 -0.43 7.77
C TYR A 38 -6.65 -1.59 7.65
N ARG A 39 -7.11 -2.76 7.22
CA ARG A 39 -6.25 -3.90 6.88
C ARG A 39 -5.60 -3.77 5.50
N PHE A 40 -6.07 -2.83 4.66
CA PHE A 40 -5.62 -2.68 3.27
C PHE A 40 -4.85 -1.37 3.10
N GLN A 41 -3.55 -1.47 2.85
CA GLN A 41 -2.69 -0.29 2.60
C GLN A 41 -3.16 0.55 1.41
N THR A 42 -3.74 -0.10 0.39
CA THR A 42 -4.27 0.54 -0.80
C THR A 42 -5.45 1.48 -0.52
N LEU A 43 -6.18 1.25 0.57
CA LEU A 43 -7.28 2.11 1.01
C LEU A 43 -6.78 3.25 1.91
N ARG A 44 -5.72 3.00 2.68
CA ARG A 44 -5.15 3.92 3.66
C ARG A 44 -4.23 4.97 3.06
N PHE A 45 -3.40 4.62 2.09
CA PHE A 45 -2.30 5.48 1.62
C PHE A 45 -2.51 5.86 0.16
N ARG A 46 -3.14 7.02 -0.09
CA ARG A 46 -3.65 7.38 -1.43
C ARG A 46 -2.99 8.60 -2.07
N HIS A 47 -1.97 9.12 -1.42
CA HIS A 47 -1.25 10.29 -1.89
C HIS A 47 0.05 9.83 -2.58
N PRO A 48 0.12 9.86 -3.92
CA PRO A 48 1.36 9.52 -4.60
C PRO A 48 2.40 10.61 -4.33
N GLU A 49 3.64 10.18 -4.14
CA GLU A 49 4.79 11.05 -4.13
C GLU A 49 5.27 11.29 -5.56
N LYS A 50 5.77 12.49 -5.84
CA LYS A 50 6.39 12.83 -7.13
C LYS A 50 7.76 12.18 -7.35
N ASN A 51 8.18 11.30 -6.44
CA ASN A 51 9.46 10.62 -6.52
C ASN A 51 9.41 9.55 -7.60
N ILE A 52 10.14 9.79 -8.70
CA ILE A 52 10.34 8.78 -9.74
C ILE A 52 11.23 7.69 -9.15
N LEU A 53 10.63 6.51 -8.92
CA LEU A 53 11.36 5.34 -8.46
C LEU A 53 11.85 4.51 -9.64
N VAL A 54 12.99 3.86 -9.47
CA VAL A 54 13.42 2.78 -10.36
C VAL A 54 12.30 1.74 -10.41
N GLY A 55 11.93 1.34 -11.62
CA GLY A 55 10.88 0.36 -11.87
C GLY A 55 11.23 -1.01 -11.29
N LYS A 56 10.25 -1.91 -11.32
CA LYS A 56 10.56 -3.35 -11.26
C LYS A 56 10.47 -3.87 -12.68
N ALA A 57 11.23 -4.91 -12.98
CA ALA A 57 11.18 -5.56 -14.26
C ALA A 57 10.55 -6.95 -14.10
N ILE A 58 9.64 -7.27 -15.01
CA ILE A 58 9.16 -8.62 -15.27
C ILE A 58 10.02 -9.15 -16.41
N ALA A 59 10.64 -10.31 -16.20
CA ALA A 59 11.50 -10.91 -17.20
C ALA A 59 10.94 -12.25 -17.69
N ASP A 60 10.91 -12.41 -19.01
CA ASP A 60 10.65 -13.69 -19.66
C ASP A 60 11.94 -14.52 -19.62
N VAL A 61 12.00 -15.43 -18.64
CA VAL A 61 13.16 -16.29 -18.42
C VAL A 61 13.46 -17.23 -19.59
N SER A 62 12.49 -17.49 -20.47
CA SER A 62 12.71 -18.31 -21.68
C SER A 62 13.57 -17.60 -22.73
N LYS A 63 13.65 -16.27 -22.66
CA LYS A 63 14.41 -15.41 -23.57
C LYS A 63 15.74 -14.93 -22.96
N LEU A 64 16.01 -15.26 -21.70
CA LEU A 64 17.22 -14.85 -21.01
C LEU A 64 18.33 -15.90 -21.15
N ASN A 65 19.53 -15.43 -21.42
CA ASN A 65 20.75 -16.21 -21.31
C ASN A 65 21.46 -15.89 -19.99
N PHE A 66 21.52 -16.87 -19.08
CA PHE A 66 22.16 -16.71 -17.78
C PHE A 66 23.66 -17.04 -17.77
N VAL A 67 24.21 -17.55 -18.88
CA VAL A 67 25.61 -17.98 -18.95
C VAL A 67 26.54 -16.79 -18.74
N GLY A 68 27.33 -16.81 -17.67
CA GLY A 68 28.32 -15.79 -17.35
C GLY A 68 27.75 -14.49 -16.77
N GLU A 69 26.46 -14.44 -16.44
CA GLU A 69 25.83 -13.25 -15.87
C GLU A 69 25.72 -13.38 -14.34
N PRO A 70 26.16 -12.38 -13.56
CA PRO A 70 25.99 -12.39 -12.11
C PRO A 70 24.50 -12.19 -11.77
N MET A 71 23.85 -13.25 -11.31
CA MET A 71 22.45 -13.19 -10.88
C MET A 71 22.36 -12.64 -9.46
N ALA A 72 21.60 -11.55 -9.28
CA ALA A 72 21.16 -11.12 -7.97
C ALA A 72 19.64 -10.88 -8.00
N ILE A 73 18.97 -11.16 -6.89
CA ILE A 73 17.49 -11.02 -6.76
C ILE A 73 17.00 -9.60 -7.11
N HIS A 74 17.88 -8.60 -7.05
CA HIS A 74 17.58 -7.21 -7.38
C HIS A 74 18.34 -6.67 -8.62
N ARG A 75 19.05 -7.52 -9.35
CA ARG A 75 19.76 -7.14 -10.58
C ARG A 75 19.55 -8.21 -11.64
N LEU A 76 18.62 -7.95 -12.55
CA LEU A 76 18.56 -8.67 -13.83
C LEU A 76 19.77 -8.28 -14.69
N SER A 77 20.13 -9.13 -15.64
CA SER A 77 21.22 -8.87 -16.60
C SER A 77 21.04 -7.50 -17.24
N GLN A 78 21.89 -6.54 -16.91
CA GLN A 78 21.81 -5.17 -17.45
C GLN A 78 22.00 -5.15 -18.97
N ARG A 79 22.66 -6.18 -19.53
CA ARG A 79 22.87 -6.33 -20.96
C ARG A 79 21.58 -6.68 -21.70
N GLN A 80 20.75 -7.53 -21.09
CA GLN A 80 19.52 -8.06 -21.67
C GLN A 80 18.28 -7.26 -21.26
N CYS A 81 18.28 -6.69 -20.04
CA CYS A 81 17.23 -5.82 -19.50
C CYS A 81 17.76 -4.38 -19.31
N ARG A 82 17.93 -3.64 -20.42
CA ARG A 82 18.56 -2.30 -20.39
C ARG A 82 17.70 -1.19 -19.80
N GLN A 83 16.38 -1.34 -19.85
CA GLN A 83 15.44 -0.30 -19.44
C GLN A 83 15.07 -0.43 -17.96
N ALA A 84 15.64 0.43 -17.11
CA ALA A 84 15.36 0.46 -15.68
C ALA A 84 14.11 1.29 -15.30
N TRP A 85 13.53 1.99 -16.27
CA TRP A 85 12.43 2.94 -16.07
C TRP A 85 11.24 2.58 -16.95
N GLY A 86 10.05 2.47 -16.35
CA GLY A 86 8.82 2.38 -17.14
C GLY A 86 8.44 3.70 -17.78
N GLN A 87 7.62 3.62 -18.81
CA GLN A 87 7.07 4.79 -19.48
C GLN A 87 5.90 5.33 -18.65
N GLN A 88 5.73 6.65 -18.63
CA GLN A 88 4.65 7.27 -17.85
C GLN A 88 3.27 6.89 -18.39
N GLU A 89 3.20 6.54 -19.67
CA GLU A 89 2.01 6.16 -20.42
C GLU A 89 1.67 4.66 -20.28
N ASP A 90 2.51 3.88 -19.57
CA ASP A 90 2.26 2.45 -19.38
C ASP A 90 0.95 2.22 -18.62
N ILE A 91 0.12 1.32 -19.16
CA ILE A 91 -1.12 0.87 -18.52
C ILE A 91 -0.85 0.08 -17.24
N PHE A 92 0.30 -0.59 -17.17
CA PHE A 92 0.72 -1.37 -16.01
C PHE A 92 1.67 -0.55 -15.15
N ARG A 93 1.26 -0.32 -13.90
CA ARG A 93 2.06 0.41 -12.92
C ARG A 93 2.18 -0.39 -11.64
N ILE A 94 3.32 -0.21 -10.97
CA ILE A 94 3.57 -0.79 -9.66
C ILE A 94 3.36 0.31 -8.62
N ASN A 95 2.32 0.15 -7.83
CA ASN A 95 2.07 1.01 -6.69
C ASN A 95 2.94 0.53 -5.52
N HIS A 96 3.81 1.40 -5.04
CA HIS A 96 4.73 1.11 -3.95
C HIS A 96 4.35 1.91 -2.72
N TYR A 97 3.74 1.23 -1.76
CA TYR A 97 3.37 1.80 -0.48
C TYR A 97 4.55 1.68 0.49
N ILE A 98 4.95 2.80 1.12
CA ILE A 98 5.92 2.76 2.23
C ILE A 98 5.37 1.85 3.35
N GLY A 99 4.05 1.82 3.49
CA GLY A 99 3.32 1.04 4.47
C GLY A 99 3.23 1.77 5.80
N SER A 100 2.43 1.20 6.69
CA SER A 100 2.20 1.78 7.99
C SER A 100 3.40 1.57 8.93
N LEU A 101 3.47 2.40 9.97
CA LEU A 101 4.49 2.24 11.00
C LEU A 101 4.33 0.88 11.71
N GLU A 102 3.11 0.38 11.91
CA GLU A 102 2.87 -0.99 12.42
C GLU A 102 3.62 -2.04 11.60
N ALA A 103 3.48 -1.98 10.27
CA ALA A 103 4.15 -2.92 9.38
C ALA A 103 5.67 -2.77 9.49
N PHE A 104 6.17 -1.54 9.59
CA PHE A 104 7.59 -1.24 9.72
C PHE A 104 8.19 -1.68 11.06
N LEU A 105 7.42 -1.68 12.14
CA LEU A 105 7.87 -2.09 13.46
C LEU A 105 7.87 -3.62 13.67
N ARG A 106 7.28 -4.39 12.75
CA ARG A 106 7.19 -5.86 12.87
C ARG A 106 8.59 -6.47 13.10
N PRO A 107 8.74 -7.39 14.08
CA PRO A 107 10.03 -7.99 14.41
C PRO A 107 10.78 -8.63 13.23
N SER A 108 10.05 -9.14 12.24
CA SER A 108 10.58 -9.82 11.06
C SER A 108 10.83 -8.91 9.84
N ASP A 109 10.62 -7.60 9.95
CA ASP A 109 10.78 -6.70 8.81
C ASP A 109 12.26 -6.41 8.53
N ARG A 110 12.81 -7.02 7.46
CA ARG A 110 14.21 -6.85 7.06
C ARG A 110 14.59 -5.44 6.62
N ARG A 111 13.62 -4.54 6.35
CA ARG A 111 13.90 -3.11 6.10
C ARG A 111 14.56 -2.43 7.31
N THR A 112 14.52 -3.09 8.47
CA THR A 112 14.88 -2.56 9.78
C THR A 112 16.15 -3.15 10.40
N GLU A 113 16.97 -3.89 9.64
CA GLU A 113 18.20 -4.53 10.13
C GLU A 113 19.26 -3.56 10.68
N LEU A 114 19.06 -2.24 10.58
CA LEU A 114 19.99 -1.20 11.03
C LEU A 114 19.23 -0.02 11.69
N GLY A 115 19.28 0.08 13.03
CA GLY A 115 18.94 1.29 13.80
C GLY A 115 17.52 1.39 14.40
N ASP A 116 17.18 2.60 14.88
CA ASP A 116 15.85 2.93 15.43
C ASP A 116 14.77 2.87 14.32
N ARG A 117 13.88 1.89 14.45
CA ARG A 117 12.83 1.58 13.46
C ARG A 117 11.84 2.73 13.31
N GLY A 118 11.50 3.38 14.42
CA GLY A 118 10.52 4.46 14.44
C GLY A 118 11.07 5.71 13.75
N GLU A 119 12.30 6.10 14.09
CA GLU A 119 12.95 7.27 13.50
C GLU A 119 13.23 7.10 12.00
N LYS A 120 13.63 5.90 11.57
CA LYS A 120 13.81 5.61 10.13
C LYS A 120 12.49 5.73 9.37
N TRP A 121 11.41 5.16 9.90
CA TRP A 121 10.09 5.30 9.29
C TRP A 121 9.66 6.77 9.23
N LYS A 122 9.78 7.52 10.34
CA LYS A 122 9.49 8.95 10.41
C LYS A 122 10.28 9.77 9.41
N SER A 123 11.56 9.45 9.22
CA SER A 123 12.42 10.13 8.23
C SER A 123 11.97 9.88 6.79
N ILE A 124 11.48 8.66 6.50
CA ILE A 124 11.00 8.31 5.15
C ILE A 124 9.59 8.87 4.93
N SER A 125 8.70 8.80 5.93
CA SER A 125 7.33 9.29 5.84
C SER A 125 7.24 10.81 5.87
N GLY A 126 8.07 11.49 6.65
CA GLY A 126 8.13 12.96 6.73
C GLY A 126 8.70 13.63 5.47
N LYS A 127 9.46 12.90 4.65
CA LYS A 127 9.95 13.37 3.34
C LYS A 127 8.89 13.30 2.24
N ALA A 128 7.78 12.63 2.48
CA ALA A 128 6.64 12.56 1.58
C ALA A 128 5.90 13.90 1.60
N ALA A 129 6.53 14.94 1.05
CA ALA A 129 5.96 16.27 1.00
C ALA A 129 4.56 16.21 0.37
N TYR A 130 3.59 16.74 1.09
CA TYR A 130 2.19 16.87 0.72
C TYR A 130 2.08 17.50 -0.66
N SER A 131 2.08 16.66 -1.70
CA SER A 131 1.83 17.11 -3.05
C SER A 131 0.34 17.44 -3.08
N ARG A 132 0.00 18.73 -3.01
CA ARG A 132 -1.38 19.29 -3.03
C ARG A 132 -2.16 18.98 -4.32
N GLY A 133 -1.85 17.88 -5.01
CA GLY A 133 -2.67 17.35 -6.08
C GLY A 133 -3.87 16.59 -5.48
N PRO A 134 -4.94 16.42 -6.25
CA PRO A 134 -6.03 15.55 -5.87
C PRO A 134 -5.48 14.14 -5.56
N PRO A 135 -6.09 13.39 -4.63
CA PRO A 135 -5.74 11.99 -4.42
C PRO A 135 -5.89 11.23 -5.75
N MET A 136 -4.77 10.89 -6.39
CA MET A 136 -4.72 9.99 -7.54
C MET A 136 -4.43 8.60 -6.98
N GLY A 137 -5.40 7.68 -7.07
CA GLY A 137 -5.28 6.39 -6.39
C GLY A 137 -6.60 5.85 -5.86
N ASP A 138 -7.70 6.02 -6.58
CA ASP A 138 -9.00 5.45 -6.18
C ASP A 138 -9.33 4.10 -6.79
N GLU A 139 -8.46 3.65 -7.69
CA GLU A 139 -8.68 2.48 -8.53
C GLU A 139 -8.72 1.19 -7.71
N ALA A 140 -8.10 1.19 -6.52
CA ALA A 140 -8.14 0.04 -5.61
C ALA A 140 -9.53 -0.19 -4.99
N ARG A 141 -10.38 0.84 -4.89
CA ARG A 141 -11.71 0.70 -4.27
C ARG A 141 -12.69 -0.04 -5.15
N SER A 142 -12.69 0.24 -6.45
CA SER A 142 -13.54 -0.49 -7.39
C SER A 142 -13.20 -1.98 -7.44
N TRP A 143 -11.95 -2.36 -7.14
CA TRP A 143 -11.55 -3.76 -7.07
C TRP A 143 -12.25 -4.52 -5.94
N ILE A 144 -12.34 -3.98 -4.71
CA ILE A 144 -12.97 -4.69 -3.59
C ILE A 144 -14.45 -4.91 -3.89
N GLN A 145 -15.15 -3.86 -4.33
CA GLN A 145 -16.56 -3.98 -4.69
C GLN A 145 -16.74 -4.95 -5.85
N GLY A 146 -15.97 -4.81 -6.93
CA GLY A 146 -16.06 -5.72 -8.08
C GLY A 146 -15.73 -7.17 -7.74
N PHE A 147 -14.81 -7.41 -6.80
CA PHE A 147 -14.51 -8.75 -6.29
C PHE A 147 -15.72 -9.32 -5.54
N VAL A 148 -16.35 -8.52 -4.67
CA VAL A 148 -17.56 -8.95 -3.95
C VAL A 148 -18.75 -9.16 -4.89
N ASP A 149 -18.91 -8.30 -5.89
CA ASP A 149 -19.97 -8.43 -6.90
C ASP A 149 -19.79 -9.72 -7.73
N HIS A 150 -18.54 -10.09 -8.02
CA HIS A 150 -18.23 -11.28 -8.81
C HIS A 150 -18.39 -12.59 -8.03
N PHE A 151 -17.88 -12.65 -6.79
CA PHE A 151 -17.87 -13.89 -5.99
C PHE A 151 -19.06 -14.00 -5.02
N GLY A 152 -19.74 -12.90 -4.73
CA GLY A 152 -20.76 -12.81 -3.69
C GLY A 152 -20.15 -12.66 -2.29
N GLU A 153 -20.91 -12.00 -1.40
CA GLU A 153 -20.45 -11.61 -0.06
C GLU A 153 -19.91 -12.80 0.76
N GLN A 154 -20.59 -13.94 0.77
CA GLN A 154 -20.21 -15.09 1.60
C GLN A 154 -18.89 -15.72 1.14
N SER A 155 -18.71 -15.92 -0.17
CA SER A 155 -17.45 -16.43 -0.70
C SER A 155 -16.31 -15.43 -0.50
N SER A 156 -16.58 -14.14 -0.68
CA SER A 156 -15.57 -13.11 -0.43
C SER A 156 -15.14 -13.02 1.03
N LYS A 157 -16.04 -13.22 2.00
CA LYS A 157 -15.69 -13.30 3.43
C LYS A 157 -14.64 -14.38 3.68
N VAL A 158 -14.85 -15.57 3.14
CA VAL A 158 -13.93 -16.71 3.28
C VAL A 158 -12.62 -16.43 2.54
N LEU A 159 -12.67 -15.95 1.30
CA LEU A 159 -11.49 -15.70 0.48
C LEU A 159 -10.60 -14.55 1.01
N LEU A 160 -11.20 -13.59 1.71
CA LEU A 160 -10.50 -12.45 2.30
C LEU A 160 -10.24 -12.63 3.80
N GLU A 161 -10.55 -13.81 4.35
CA GLU A 161 -10.24 -14.11 5.74
C GLU A 161 -8.72 -14.00 5.97
N GLY A 162 -8.33 -13.30 7.04
CA GLY A 162 -6.91 -13.06 7.33
C GLY A 162 -6.19 -12.04 6.42
N ALA A 163 -6.83 -11.50 5.38
CA ALA A 163 -6.20 -10.51 4.50
C ALA A 163 -5.71 -9.28 5.28
N GLY A 164 -4.43 -8.92 5.12
CA GLY A 164 -3.82 -7.78 5.83
C GLY A 164 -3.45 -8.04 7.31
N SER A 165 -3.64 -9.26 7.83
CA SER A 165 -3.15 -9.64 9.16
C SER A 165 -1.62 -9.77 9.21
N PRO A 166 -0.98 -9.57 10.40
CA PRO A 166 -1.58 -9.08 11.64
C PRO A 166 -1.87 -7.57 11.56
N PHE A 167 -3.09 -7.18 11.93
CA PHE A 167 -3.53 -5.80 12.05
C PHE A 167 -3.71 -5.45 13.52
N ASN A 168 -3.20 -4.29 13.94
CA ASN A 168 -3.40 -3.76 15.29
C ASN A 168 -4.18 -2.43 15.17
N PRO A 169 -5.46 -2.38 15.58
CA PRO A 169 -6.29 -1.19 15.45
C PRO A 169 -5.80 -0.01 16.31
N ASP A 170 -5.23 -0.27 17.49
CA ASP A 170 -4.78 0.77 18.43
C ASP A 170 -3.67 1.62 17.82
N THR A 171 -2.76 0.97 17.09
CA THR A 171 -1.68 1.65 16.38
C THR A 171 -2.11 2.38 15.12
N ALA A 172 -3.23 1.98 14.50
CA ALA A 172 -3.80 2.67 13.35
C ALA A 172 -4.56 3.94 13.78
N LEU A 173 -5.33 3.88 14.88
CA LEU A 173 -6.19 4.97 15.34
C LEU A 173 -5.44 6.09 16.09
N GLN A 174 -4.37 5.79 16.83
CA GLN A 174 -3.59 6.79 17.60
C GLN A 174 -2.90 7.89 16.74
N ARG A 175 -3.05 7.89 15.41
CA ARG A 175 -2.16 8.63 14.52
C ARG A 175 -2.79 9.61 13.53
N LEU A 176 -4.11 9.78 13.57
CA LEU A 176 -4.72 11.04 13.09
C LEU A 176 -4.19 12.24 13.90
N GLU A 177 -3.83 12.03 15.17
CA GLU A 177 -3.33 13.07 16.08
C GLU A 177 -1.84 13.42 15.84
N LEU A 178 -1.01 12.43 15.48
CA LEU A 178 0.44 12.62 15.30
C LEU A 178 0.84 13.12 13.90
N ALA A 179 0.02 12.90 12.88
CA ALA A 179 0.37 13.23 11.49
C ALA A 179 0.19 14.72 11.14
N CYS A 180 -0.55 15.48 11.95
CA CYS A 180 -0.95 16.85 11.62
C CYS A 180 -0.36 17.96 12.51
N GLY A 181 0.29 17.62 13.63
CA GLY A 181 0.66 18.61 14.64
C GLY A 181 -0.55 19.43 15.12
N ASP A 182 -0.29 20.58 15.75
CA ASP A 182 -1.33 21.43 16.39
C ASP A 182 -2.28 22.15 15.40
N ASN A 183 -2.08 22.00 14.08
CA ASN A 183 -2.76 22.82 13.07
C ASN A 183 -3.91 22.12 12.33
N CYS A 184 -4.32 20.92 12.73
CA CYS A 184 -5.58 20.34 12.30
C CYS A 184 -6.60 20.40 13.45
N VAL A 185 -7.32 21.50 13.48
CA VAL A 185 -8.37 21.81 14.46
C VAL A 185 -9.66 21.07 14.10
N GLU A 186 -10.00 20.03 14.88
CA GLU A 186 -11.26 19.80 15.63
C GLU A 186 -11.56 18.30 15.83
N PRO A 187 -12.03 17.90 17.01
CA PRO A 187 -11.86 16.54 17.50
C PRO A 187 -12.95 15.57 17.01
N LEU A 188 -12.56 14.60 16.18
CA LEU A 188 -13.25 13.31 16.06
C LEU A 188 -13.15 12.46 17.35
N SER A 189 -12.48 12.95 18.41
CA SER A 189 -12.26 12.20 19.66
C SER A 189 -13.51 12.02 20.53
N ARG A 190 -14.64 12.68 20.22
CA ARG A 190 -15.87 12.53 21.02
C ARG A 190 -16.72 11.30 20.68
N ASP A 191 -16.62 10.73 19.48
CA ASP A 191 -17.49 9.60 19.08
C ASP A 191 -16.88 8.21 19.22
N ILE A 192 -15.55 8.09 19.36
CA ILE A 192 -14.88 6.78 19.48
C ILE A 192 -15.16 6.11 20.84
N SER A 193 -15.37 6.90 21.90
CA SER A 193 -15.78 6.38 23.21
C SER A 193 -17.20 5.79 23.20
N LEU A 194 -18.05 6.19 22.24
CA LEU A 194 -19.40 5.64 22.09
C LEU A 194 -19.37 4.27 21.42
N LEU A 195 -18.50 4.07 20.42
CA LEU A 195 -18.36 2.80 19.71
C LEU A 195 -17.80 1.69 20.60
N TYR A 196 -16.86 2.01 21.50
CA TYR A 196 -16.34 1.04 22.47
C TYR A 196 -17.35 0.65 23.57
N LYS A 197 -18.30 1.51 23.91
CA LYS A 197 -19.35 1.20 24.89
C LYS A 197 -20.45 0.30 24.33
N ILE A 198 -20.68 0.33 23.02
CA ILE A 198 -21.67 -0.53 22.37
C ILE A 198 -21.14 -1.98 22.25
N ASP A 199 -19.84 -2.17 22.08
CA ASP A 199 -19.25 -3.50 21.97
C ASP A 199 -19.12 -4.20 23.35
N GLN A 200 -18.85 -3.43 24.42
CA GLN A 200 -18.83 -3.98 25.78
C GLN A 200 -20.23 -4.34 26.30
N SER A 201 -21.28 -3.59 25.95
CA SER A 201 -22.64 -3.92 26.41
C SER A 201 -23.22 -5.16 25.73
N LEU A 202 -22.74 -5.52 24.54
CA LEU A 202 -23.13 -6.74 23.83
C LEU A 202 -22.43 -8.00 24.34
N GLN A 203 -21.29 -7.86 25.03
CA GLN A 203 -20.58 -8.99 25.65
C GLN A 203 -21.09 -9.35 27.06
N GLU A 204 -21.89 -8.49 27.69
CA GLU A 204 -22.47 -8.73 29.01
C GLU A 204 -23.90 -9.32 28.95
N THR A 205 -24.41 -9.66 27.75
CA THR A 205 -25.77 -10.22 27.57
C THR A 205 -25.83 -11.66 27.00
N GLN A 206 -24.72 -12.42 27.05
CA GLN A 206 -24.70 -13.87 26.78
C GLN A 206 -24.31 -14.65 28.03
#